data_AF-A0A1J0TYM7-F1
#
_entry.id   AF-A0A1J0TYM7-F1
#
_cell.length_a   1.000
_cell.length_b   1.000
_cell.length_c   1.000
_cell.angle_alpha   90.00
_cell.angle_beta   90.00
_cell.angle_gamma   90.00
#
_symmetry.space_group_name_H-M   'P 1'
#
loop_
_entity.id
_entity.type
_entity.pdbx_description
1 polymer ?
#
loop_
_entity_poly.entity_id
_entity_poly.type
_entity_poly.pdbx_seq_one_letter_code
_entity_poly.pdbx_strand_id
1 'polypeptide(L)'
;MASPQFIGQMQTSINRIWSWTWNEQRKAFDSRVEHVVDTWISDDSESAVTRVTISRLVLGMNDRIDQIETQTLTYDVALTLTKSGFPQVVAVTETSVDAPPPTAGAPR
;
A
#
# COMPACT_ATOMS: atom_id res chain seq x y z
N MET A 1 -6.59 5.84 -15.45
CA MET A 1 -5.45 4.92 -15.22
C MET A 1 -4.35 5.70 -14.53
N ALA A 2 -3.79 5.17 -13.46
CA ALA A 2 -2.75 5.85 -12.68
C ALA A 2 -1.41 5.86 -13.45
N SER A 3 -0.60 6.91 -13.30
CA SER A 3 0.66 7.03 -14.03
C SER A 3 1.72 6.06 -13.49
N PRO A 4 2.68 5.60 -14.33
CA PRO A 4 3.79 4.76 -13.85
C PRO A 4 4.62 5.42 -12.74
N GLN A 5 4.79 6.75 -12.79
CA GLN A 5 5.48 7.52 -11.76
C GLN A 5 4.75 7.45 -10.42
N PHE A 6 3.41 7.54 -10.45
CA PHE A 6 2.55 7.40 -9.27
C PHE A 6 2.66 6.00 -8.65
N ILE A 7 2.62 4.95 -9.49
CA ILE A 7 2.79 3.56 -9.05
C ILE A 7 4.17 3.35 -8.40
N GLY A 8 5.24 3.89 -8.99
CA GLY A 8 6.59 3.80 -8.43
C GLY A 8 6.75 4.52 -7.08
N GLN A 9 6.10 5.68 -6.91
CA GLN A 9 6.09 6.41 -5.64
C GLN A 9 5.30 5.70 -4.55
N MET A 10 4.13 5.14 -4.89
CA MET A 10 3.38 4.28 -3.98
C MET A 10 4.22 3.09 -3.55
N GLN A 11 4.83 2.39 -4.50
CA GLN A 11 5.65 1.21 -4.22
C GLN A 11 6.85 1.54 -3.33
N THR A 12 7.53 2.67 -3.56
CA THR A 12 8.65 3.11 -2.71
C THR A 12 8.18 3.45 -1.30
N SER A 13 7.04 4.13 -1.17
CA SER A 13 6.48 4.53 0.12
C SER A 13 5.98 3.34 0.93
N ILE A 14 5.30 2.39 0.27
CA ILE A 14 4.88 1.10 0.85
C ILE A 14 6.11 0.32 1.34
N ASN A 15 7.15 0.21 0.50
CA ASN A 15 8.40 -0.44 0.89
C ASN A 15 9.07 0.27 2.08
N ARG A 16 9.00 1.60 2.18
CA ARG A 16 9.53 2.33 3.34
C ARG A 16 8.76 2.03 4.62
N ILE A 17 7.43 1.88 4.55
CA ILE A 17 6.59 1.52 5.70
C ILE A 17 6.88 0.08 6.13
N TRP A 18 6.99 -0.85 5.18
CA TRP A 18 7.09 -2.29 5.47
C TRP A 18 8.49 -2.88 5.57
N SER A 19 9.52 -2.21 5.05
CA SER A 19 10.91 -2.66 5.16
C SER A 19 11.38 -2.90 6.60
N TRP A 20 10.62 -2.38 7.57
CA TRP A 20 10.89 -2.48 9.01
C TRP A 20 9.71 -2.99 9.84
N THR A 21 8.55 -3.32 9.25
CA THR A 21 7.42 -3.81 10.05
C THR A 21 7.63 -5.27 10.42
N TRP A 22 8.14 -5.50 11.63
CA TRP A 22 8.11 -6.79 12.29
C TRP A 22 6.68 -7.02 12.81
N ASN A 23 6.00 -8.05 12.32
CA ASN A 23 4.77 -8.51 12.95
C ASN A 23 5.12 -9.80 13.71
N GLU A 24 5.52 -9.64 14.98
CA GLU A 24 5.90 -10.58 16.08
C GLU A 24 6.65 -11.90 15.76
N GLN A 25 6.53 -12.47 14.55
CA GLN A 25 7.21 -13.68 14.06
C GLN A 25 7.58 -13.63 12.56
N ARG A 26 7.12 -12.64 11.78
CA ARG A 26 7.38 -12.55 10.33
C ARG A 26 7.83 -11.15 9.91
N LYS A 27 8.75 -11.10 8.95
CA LYS A 27 9.23 -9.88 8.30
C LYS A 27 8.76 -9.86 6.84
N ALA A 28 8.08 -8.78 6.46
CA ALA A 28 7.86 -8.45 5.06
C ALA A 28 9.06 -7.66 4.53
N PHE A 29 9.52 -7.98 3.33
CA PHE A 29 10.54 -7.21 2.62
C PHE A 29 10.27 -7.35 1.13
N ASP A 30 10.55 -6.30 0.37
CA ASP A 30 10.17 -6.18 -1.04
C ASP A 30 8.65 -6.31 -1.28
N SER A 31 8.04 -5.24 -1.74
CA SER A 31 6.61 -5.15 -1.99
C SER A 31 6.37 -4.55 -3.36
N ARG A 32 5.44 -5.16 -4.09
CA ARG A 32 5.10 -4.81 -5.45
C ARG A 32 3.60 -4.64 -5.60
N VAL A 33 3.20 -3.49 -6.11
CA VAL A 33 1.81 -3.26 -6.53
C VAL A 33 1.58 -4.08 -7.80
N GLU A 34 0.69 -5.06 -7.71
CA GLU A 34 0.33 -5.93 -8.84
C GLU A 34 -0.81 -5.32 -9.65
N HIS A 35 -1.81 -4.79 -8.95
CA HIS A 35 -3.04 -4.28 -9.56
C HIS A 35 -3.62 -3.14 -8.72
N VAL A 36 -4.13 -2.11 -9.40
CA VAL A 36 -4.94 -1.05 -8.78
C VAL A 36 -6.41 -1.44 -8.96
N VAL A 37 -7.10 -1.75 -7.86
CA VAL A 37 -8.51 -2.17 -7.86
C VAL A 37 -9.40 -0.97 -8.15
N ASP A 38 -9.28 0.09 -7.34
CA ASP A 38 -10.07 1.31 -7.50
C ASP A 38 -9.37 2.50 -6.82
N THR A 39 -9.84 3.72 -7.07
CA THR A 39 -9.35 4.95 -6.45
C THR A 39 -10.51 5.90 -6.16
N TRP A 40 -10.64 6.30 -4.90
CA TRP A 40 -11.60 7.29 -4.44
C TRP A 40 -10.86 8.57 -4.07
N ILE A 41 -11.29 9.70 -4.63
CA ILE A 41 -10.72 11.02 -4.38
C ILE A 41 -11.72 11.79 -3.50
N SER A 42 -11.24 12.49 -2.48
CA SER A 42 -12.11 13.32 -1.64
C SER A 42 -12.69 14.50 -2.43
N ASP A 43 -13.83 15.03 -1.97
CA ASP A 43 -14.52 16.14 -2.63
C ASP A 43 -13.66 17.42 -2.73
N ASP A 44 -12.78 17.63 -1.75
CA ASP A 44 -11.81 18.73 -1.73
C ASP A 44 -10.60 18.51 -2.66
N SER A 45 -10.46 17.32 -3.26
CA SER A 45 -9.32 16.91 -4.09
C SER A 45 -7.96 17.02 -3.40
N GLU A 46 -7.93 17.06 -2.06
CA GLU A 46 -6.69 17.12 -1.27
C GLU A 46 -6.25 15.73 -0.78
N SER A 47 -7.13 14.73 -0.86
CA SER A 47 -6.83 13.36 -0.45
C SER A 47 -7.41 12.33 -1.42
N ALA A 48 -6.81 11.14 -1.41
CA ALA A 48 -7.33 9.99 -2.12
C ALA A 48 -7.07 8.72 -1.33
N VAL A 49 -7.88 7.70 -1.58
CA VAL A 49 -7.61 6.34 -1.15
C VAL A 49 -7.58 5.46 -2.38
N THR A 50 -6.47 4.77 -2.59
CA THR A 50 -6.32 3.82 -3.70
C THR A 50 -6.33 2.41 -3.12
N ARG A 51 -7.26 1.56 -3.56
CA ARG A 51 -7.22 0.14 -3.24
C ARG A 51 -6.31 -0.58 -4.21
N VAL A 52 -5.35 -1.31 -3.66
CA VAL A 52 -4.33 -2.02 -4.44
C VAL A 52 -4.17 -3.45 -3.95
N THR A 53 -3.89 -4.36 -4.87
CA THR A 53 -3.37 -5.68 -4.54
C THR A 53 -1.85 -5.60 -4.58
N ILE A 54 -1.21 -5.99 -3.48
CA ILE A 54 0.23 -5.97 -3.30
C ILE A 54 0.73 -7.38 -3.03
N SER A 55 1.73 -7.80 -3.79
CA SER A 55 2.54 -8.97 -3.48
C SER A 55 3.76 -8.55 -2.67
N ARG A 56 4.02 -9.26 -1.57
CA ARG A 56 5.20 -9.04 -0.72
C ARG A 56 5.94 -10.34 -0.49
N LEU A 57 7.27 -10.27 -0.35
CA LEU A 57 8.03 -11.40 0.16
C LEU A 57 7.98 -11.39 1.68
N VAL A 58 7.72 -12.55 2.27
CA VAL A 58 7.59 -12.73 3.72
C VAL A 58 8.52 -13.85 4.15
N LEU A 59 9.25 -13.60 5.23
CA LEU A 59 10.13 -14.57 5.87
C LEU A 59 9.85 -14.60 7.37
N GLY A 60 9.67 -15.78 7.95
CA GLY A 60 9.59 -15.94 9.40
C GLY A 60 10.92 -15.63 10.08
N MET A 61 10.88 -15.24 11.36
CA MET A 61 12.08 -14.90 12.15
C MET A 61 13.09 -16.04 12.24
N ASN A 62 12.61 -17.28 12.24
CA ASN A 62 13.45 -18.48 12.35
C ASN A 62 13.64 -19.18 11.00
N ASP A 63 13.10 -18.60 9.93
CA ASP A 63 13.11 -19.22 8.61
C ASP A 63 14.43 -18.92 7.90
N ARG A 64 14.85 -19.84 7.04
CA ARG A 64 15.99 -19.65 6.16
C ARG A 64 15.58 -18.89 4.91
N ILE A 65 16.54 -18.24 4.26
CA ILE A 65 16.30 -17.45 3.03
C ILE A 65 15.66 -18.29 1.91
N ASP A 66 15.87 -19.60 1.86
CA ASP A 66 15.21 -20.49 0.89
C ASP A 66 13.73 -20.77 1.20
N GLN A 67 13.24 -20.35 2.37
CA GLN A 67 11.85 -20.50 2.82
C GLN A 67 11.03 -19.21 2.66
N ILE A 68 11.51 -18.27 1.86
CA ILE A 68 10.76 -17.04 1.54
C ILE A 68 9.45 -17.41 0.85
N GLU A 69 8.36 -16.86 1.35
CA GLU A 69 7.03 -17.01 0.77
C GLU A 69 6.58 -15.71 0.10
N THR A 70 5.81 -15.82 -0.97
CA THR A 70 5.08 -14.68 -1.52
C THR A 70 3.70 -14.62 -0.90
N GLN A 71 3.35 -13.46 -0.36
CA GLN A 71 2.03 -13.19 0.17
C GLN A 71 1.37 -12.07 -0.63
N THR A 72 0.21 -12.34 -1.21
CA THR A 72 -0.58 -11.36 -1.95
C THR A 72 -1.77 -10.93 -1.11
N LEU A 73 -1.87 -9.63 -0.83
CA LEU A 73 -2.92 -9.05 0.02
C LEU A 73 -3.44 -7.75 -0.60
N THR A 74 -4.64 -7.36 -0.19
CA THR A 74 -5.27 -6.11 -0.64
C THR A 74 -5.15 -5.05 0.44
N TYR A 75 -4.86 -3.82 0.03
CA TYR A 75 -4.67 -2.69 0.93
C TYR A 75 -5.40 -1.46 0.41
N ASP A 76 -5.94 -0.68 1.33
CA ASP A 76 -6.31 0.70 1.10
C ASP A 76 -5.11 1.58 1.41
N VAL A 77 -4.63 2.32 0.40
CA VAL A 77 -3.49 3.24 0.49
C VAL A 77 -4.02 4.66 0.52
N ALA A 78 -3.93 5.31 1.67
CA ALA A 78 -4.33 6.70 1.85
C ALA A 78 -3.22 7.64 1.36
N LEU A 79 -3.63 8.64 0.59
CA LEU A 79 -2.78 9.57 -0.12
C LEU A 79 -3.19 11.02 0.20
N THR A 80 -2.21 11.88 0.39
CA THR A 80 -2.39 13.34 0.32
C THR A 80 -2.00 13.81 -1.07
N LEU A 81 -2.91 14.51 -1.75
CA LEU A 81 -2.71 15.07 -3.08
C LEU A 81 -2.12 16.48 -2.91
N THR A 82 -0.81 16.63 -3.15
CA THR A 82 -0.17 17.94 -3.05
C THR A 82 -0.38 18.75 -4.33
N LYS A 83 -0.47 20.09 -4.19
CA LYS A 83 -0.49 21.02 -5.34
C LYS A 83 0.77 20.93 -6.20
N SER A 84 1.86 20.35 -5.69
CA SER A 84 3.11 20.10 -6.42
C SER A 84 3.04 18.90 -7.38
N GLY A 85 1.90 18.19 -7.43
CA GLY A 85 1.64 17.13 -8.40
C GLY A 85 2.17 15.75 -8.00
N PHE A 86 2.73 15.61 -6.80
CA PHE A 86 3.26 14.34 -6.28
C PHE A 86 2.49 13.89 -5.04
N PRO A 87 1.58 12.92 -5.17
CA PRO A 87 0.81 12.44 -4.04
C PRO A 87 1.69 11.66 -3.06
N GLN A 88 1.43 11.84 -1.77
CA GLN A 88 2.19 11.22 -0.69
C GLN A 88 1.37 10.16 0.01
N VAL A 89 1.94 8.96 0.18
CA VAL A 89 1.31 7.91 0.99
C VAL A 89 1.42 8.28 2.46
N VAL A 90 0.29 8.40 3.14
CA VAL A 90 0.21 8.78 4.56
C VAL A 90 -0.21 7.61 5.45
N ALA A 91 -0.97 6.65 4.92
CA ALA A 91 -1.33 5.44 5.63
C ALA A 91 -1.57 4.28 4.66
N VAL A 92 -1.39 3.06 5.17
CA VAL A 92 -1.71 1.81 4.46
C VAL A 92 -2.44 0.90 5.42
N THR A 93 -3.59 0.38 5.01
CA THR A 93 -4.44 -0.49 5.84
C THR A 93 -4.81 -1.74 5.06
N GLU A 94 -4.59 -2.92 5.64
CA GLU A 94 -5.01 -4.18 5.02
C GLU A 94 -6.54 -4.24 4.94
N THR A 95 -7.06 -4.70 3.81
CA THR A 95 -8.50 -4.73 3.50
C THR A 95 -8.83 -5.93 2.59
N SER A 96 -10.08 -6.03 2.15
CA SER A 96 -10.52 -7.00 1.13
C SER A 96 -10.89 -6.28 -0.16
N VAL A 97 -10.78 -6.98 -1.30
CA VAL A 97 -11.24 -6.49 -2.60
C VAL A 97 -12.72 -6.11 -2.54
N ASP A 98 -13.54 -6.92 -1.86
CA ASP A 98 -14.99 -6.76 -1.74
C ASP A 98 -15.42 -5.82 -0.60
N ALA A 99 -14.47 -5.21 0.12
CA ALA A 99 -14.81 -4.26 1.18
C ALA A 99 -15.53 -3.04 0.58
N PRO A 100 -16.44 -2.37 1.33
CA PRO A 100 -17.06 -1.15 0.85
C PRO A 100 -15.99 -0.07 0.55
N PRO A 101 -16.33 0.93 -0.28
CA PRO A 101 -15.45 2.08 -0.52
C PRO A 101 -15.07 2.73 0.82
N PRO A 102 -13.77 2.97 1.06
CA PRO A 102 -13.35 3.74 2.22
C PRO A 102 -13.92 5.16 2.10
N THR A 103 -14.48 5.68 3.19
CA THR A 103 -14.82 7.10 3.26
C THR A 103 -13.52 7.91 3.13
N ALA A 104 -13.35 8.58 1.99
CA ALA A 104 -12.29 9.57 1.78
C ALA A 104 -12.57 10.78 2.68
N GLY A 105 -12.23 10.65 3.96
CA GLY A 105 -12.59 11.62 4.99
C GLY A 105 -11.62 11.55 6.17
N ALA A 106 -10.54 12.31 6.02
CA ALA A 106 -9.55 12.74 7.02
C ALA A 106 -8.77 11.63 7.79
N PRO A 107 -7.43 11.70 7.83
CA PRO A 107 -6.67 10.99 8.86
C PRO A 107 -7.07 11.55 10.23
N ARG A 108 -7.27 10.66 11.20
CA ARG A 108 -7.20 11.02 12.63
C ARG A 108 -5.75 10.98 13.08
#